data_AF-A0A6J7Q6C7-F1
#
_entry.id   AF-A0A6J7Q6C7-F1
#
_cell.length_a   1.000
_cell.length_b   1.000
_cell.length_c   1.000
_cell.angle_alpha   90.00
_cell.angle_beta   90.00
_cell.angle_gamma   90.00
#
_symmetry.space_group_name_H-M   'P 1'
#
loop_
_entity.id
_entity.type
_entity.pdbx_description
1 polymer ?
#
loop_
_entity_poly.entity_id
_entity_poly.type
_entity_poly.pdbx_seq_one_letter_code
_entity_poly.pdbx_strand_id
1 'polypeptide(L)'
;MAYLISVTPDQFLRVSPQSKEYLLARIEKRVDTAVFNIASAAANGSQYLDIIDQTSGIYGHVFGVSDDGITIDIRSKLLEPYAKQIAQAKKQALQVKG
;
A
#
# COMPACT_ATOMS: atom_id res chain seq x y z
N MET A 1 -19.35 -19.25 1.91
CA MET A 1 -19.25 -17.78 2.05
C MET A 1 -17.99 -17.32 1.33
N ALA A 2 -18.07 -16.33 0.46
CA ALA A 2 -16.89 -15.75 -0.19
C ALA A 2 -16.60 -14.38 0.43
N TYR A 3 -15.32 -14.11 0.70
CA TYR A 3 -14.85 -12.85 1.25
C TYR A 3 -13.95 -12.15 0.23
N LEU A 4 -13.90 -10.83 0.28
CA LEU A 4 -13.16 -9.99 -0.65
C LEU A 4 -12.11 -9.14 0.08
N ILE A 5 -10.91 -9.07 -0.49
CA ILE A 5 -9.92 -8.04 -0.20
C ILE A 5 -9.75 -7.22 -1.49
N SER A 6 -10.02 -5.92 -1.41
CA SER A 6 -9.97 -5.01 -2.57
C SER A 6 -8.64 -4.25 -2.65
N VAL A 7 -8.34 -3.60 -3.78
CA VAL A 7 -7.12 -2.78 -3.95
C VAL A 7 -7.45 -1.38 -4.48
N THR A 8 -7.26 -0.31 -3.72
CA THR A 8 -7.45 1.07 -4.20
C THR A 8 -6.21 1.63 -4.91
N PRO A 9 -6.35 2.38 -6.02
CA PRO A 9 -7.60 2.67 -6.73
C PRO A 9 -8.06 1.46 -7.59
N ASP A 10 -9.13 0.80 -7.16
CA ASP A 10 -9.79 -0.27 -7.90
C ASP A 10 -10.83 0.39 -8.81
N GLN A 11 -10.63 0.31 -10.12
CA GLN A 11 -11.59 0.89 -11.08
C GLN A 11 -12.72 -0.10 -11.44
N PHE A 12 -12.60 -1.38 -11.07
CA PHE A 12 -13.54 -2.42 -11.52
C PHE A 12 -14.57 -2.79 -10.44
N LEU A 13 -14.19 -2.77 -9.17
CA LEU A 13 -15.06 -3.20 -8.06
C LEU A 13 -15.63 -2.01 -7.29
N ARG A 14 -16.85 -1.59 -7.65
CA ARG A 14 -17.62 -0.63 -6.84
C ARG A 14 -18.26 -1.34 -5.64
N VAL A 15 -17.78 -1.04 -4.44
CA VAL A 15 -18.39 -1.55 -3.19
C VAL A 15 -19.77 -0.92 -2.99
N SER A 16 -20.83 -1.74 -2.98
CA SER A 16 -22.20 -1.31 -2.64
C SER A 16 -22.51 -1.60 -1.16
N PRO A 17 -23.60 -1.04 -0.59
CA PRO A 17 -24.03 -1.39 0.76
C PRO A 17 -24.27 -2.90 0.94
N GLN A 18 -24.78 -3.60 -0.09
CA GLN A 18 -25.00 -5.05 -0.03
C GLN A 18 -23.69 -5.85 -0.08
N SER A 19 -22.67 -5.37 -0.80
CA SER A 19 -21.40 -6.10 -0.91
C SER A 19 -20.42 -5.79 0.24
N LYS A 20 -20.72 -4.77 1.06
CA LYS A 20 -19.83 -4.28 2.13
C LYS A 20 -19.60 -5.33 3.22
N GLU A 21 -20.57 -6.18 3.49
CA GLU A 21 -20.44 -7.25 4.50
C GLU A 21 -19.39 -8.31 4.14
N TYR A 22 -19.11 -8.49 2.84
CA TYR A 22 -18.11 -9.43 2.35
C TYR A 22 -16.70 -8.82 2.25
N LEU A 23 -16.57 -7.49 2.39
CA LEU A 23 -15.29 -6.81 2.33
C LEU A 23 -14.54 -6.94 3.67
N LEU A 24 -13.44 -7.69 3.66
CA LEU A 24 -12.60 -7.85 4.84
C LEU A 24 -11.67 -6.65 5.04
N ALA A 25 -10.98 -6.28 3.97
CA ALA A 25 -9.97 -5.24 3.97
C ALA A 25 -9.78 -4.65 2.57
N ARG A 26 -9.05 -3.55 2.52
CA ARG A 26 -8.63 -2.88 1.29
C ARG A 26 -7.14 -2.60 1.37
N ILE A 27 -6.41 -2.96 0.33
CA ILE A 27 -5.04 -2.54 0.12
C ILE A 27 -5.08 -1.20 -0.60
N GLU A 28 -4.53 -0.14 -0.04
CA GLU A 28 -4.43 1.15 -0.73
C GLU A 28 -3.02 1.28 -1.31
N LYS A 29 -2.93 1.37 -2.64
CA LYS A 29 -1.70 1.70 -3.35
C LYS A 29 -1.71 3.19 -3.64
N ARG A 30 -0.88 3.94 -2.92
CA ARG A 30 -0.80 5.40 -2.96
C ARG A 30 0.07 5.89 -4.12
N VAL A 31 -0.40 5.62 -5.35
CA VAL A 31 0.25 6.09 -6.58
C VAL A 31 0.26 7.63 -6.63
N ASP A 32 -0.72 8.27 -6.01
CA ASP A 32 -0.78 9.72 -5.81
C ASP A 32 0.44 10.26 -5.05
N THR A 33 0.80 9.62 -3.93
CA THR A 33 2.00 9.99 -3.15
C THR A 33 3.27 9.82 -3.98
N ALA A 34 3.38 8.72 -4.73
CA ALA A 34 4.54 8.47 -5.58
C ALA A 34 4.71 9.54 -6.66
N VAL A 35 3.62 9.88 -7.37
CA VAL A 35 3.63 10.95 -8.38
C VAL A 35 3.98 12.30 -7.77
N PHE A 36 3.40 12.62 -6.61
CA PHE A 36 3.69 13.86 -5.90
C PHE A 36 5.18 13.97 -5.53
N ASN A 37 5.75 12.93 -4.91
CA ASN A 37 7.15 12.91 -4.49
C ASN A 37 8.11 13.09 -5.69
N ILE A 38 7.83 12.41 -6.80
CA ILE A 38 8.62 12.54 -8.03
C ILE A 38 8.52 13.96 -8.59
N ALA A 39 7.31 14.52 -8.69
CA ALA A 39 7.09 15.88 -9.18
C ALA A 39 7.76 16.93 -8.30
N SER A 40 7.65 16.79 -6.97
CA SER A 40 8.31 17.66 -5.99
C SER A 40 9.82 17.60 -6.08
N ALA A 41 10.42 16.41 -6.24
CA ALA A 41 11.85 16.27 -6.43
C ALA A 41 12.32 16.96 -7.72
N ALA A 42 11.62 16.72 -8.83
CA ALA A 42 11.93 17.35 -10.10
C ALA A 42 11.83 18.89 -10.03
N ALA A 43 10.80 19.42 -9.36
CA ALA A 43 10.64 20.86 -9.16
C ALA A 43 11.78 21.49 -8.33
N ASN A 44 12.36 20.72 -7.39
CA ASN A 44 13.48 21.14 -6.56
C ASN A 44 14.85 20.87 -7.20
N GLY A 45 14.89 20.39 -8.46
CA GLY A 45 16.12 20.04 -9.15
C GLY A 45 16.83 18.81 -8.57
N SER A 46 16.14 18.00 -7.77
CA SER A 46 16.65 16.74 -7.24
C SER A 46 16.02 15.54 -7.95
N GLN A 47 16.60 14.37 -7.69
CA GLN A 47 16.08 13.10 -8.20
C GLN A 47 15.58 12.27 -7.03
N TYR A 48 14.46 11.59 -7.24
CA TYR A 48 13.88 10.66 -6.26
C TYR A 48 14.22 9.23 -6.67
N LEU A 49 15.50 8.85 -6.51
CA LEU A 49 16.06 7.58 -6.95
C LEU A 49 16.89 6.96 -5.82
N ASP A 50 16.62 5.68 -5.55
CA ASP A 50 17.47 4.79 -4.78
C ASP A 50 18.11 3.73 -5.69
N ILE A 51 19.07 2.98 -5.15
CA ILE A 51 19.69 1.85 -5.81
C ILE A 51 18.92 0.59 -5.42
N ILE A 52 18.10 0.07 -6.34
CA ILE A 52 17.29 -1.13 -6.11
C ILE A 52 18.11 -2.39 -6.43
N ASP A 53 18.77 -2.40 -7.59
CA ASP A 53 19.69 -3.48 -7.98
C ASP A 53 20.84 -2.88 -8.79
N GLN A 54 22.00 -2.78 -8.15
CA GLN A 54 23.19 -2.23 -8.77
C GLN A 54 23.76 -3.15 -9.87
N THR A 55 23.60 -4.47 -9.74
CA THR A 55 24.11 -5.44 -10.71
C THR A 55 23.30 -5.42 -12.00
N SER A 56 21.98 -5.24 -11.89
CA SER A 56 21.08 -5.10 -13.05
C SER A 56 20.94 -3.66 -13.55
N GLY A 57 21.57 -2.69 -12.89
CA GLY A 57 21.49 -1.26 -13.25
C GLY A 57 20.11 -0.63 -13.01
N ILE A 58 19.35 -1.15 -12.04
CA ILE A 58 18.00 -0.69 -11.72
C ILE A 58 18.07 0.38 -10.63
N TYR A 59 17.69 1.59 -11.01
CA TYR A 59 17.60 2.76 -10.14
C TYR A 59 16.15 3.25 -10.08
N GLY A 60 15.67 3.56 -8.88
CA GLY A 60 14.28 3.94 -8.63
C GLY A 60 13.98 3.96 -7.14
N HIS A 61 12.74 4.29 -6.76
CA HIS A 61 12.29 4.21 -5.38
C HIS A 61 11.21 3.15 -5.23
N VAL A 62 11.34 2.27 -4.24
CA VAL A 62 10.34 1.26 -3.93
C VAL A 62 9.36 1.82 -2.91
N PHE A 63 8.16 2.13 -3.38
CA PHE A 63 7.07 2.59 -2.54
C PHE A 63 6.42 1.40 -1.82
N GLY A 64 6.69 1.27 -0.52
CA GLY A 64 6.29 0.17 0.34
C GLY A 64 5.42 0.62 1.53
N VAL A 65 5.49 -0.14 2.63
CA VAL A 65 4.73 0.17 3.85
C VAL A 65 5.43 1.27 4.66
N SER A 66 6.74 1.43 4.51
CA SER A 66 7.59 2.38 5.26
C SER A 66 7.38 3.84 4.89
N ASP A 67 6.93 4.12 3.68
CA ASP A 67 6.79 5.44 3.07
C ASP A 67 5.34 5.73 2.66
N ASP A 68 4.39 4.97 3.23
CA ASP A 68 2.96 5.05 2.94
C ASP A 68 2.60 4.81 1.45
N GLY A 69 3.49 4.18 0.68
CA GLY A 69 3.23 3.75 -0.70
C GLY A 69 2.16 2.66 -0.81
N ILE A 70 2.12 1.76 0.17
CA ILE A 70 1.12 0.71 0.32
C ILE A 70 0.61 0.68 1.75
N THR A 71 -0.71 0.71 1.93
CA THR A 71 -1.35 0.56 3.24
C THR A 71 -2.46 -0.50 3.18
N ILE A 72 -2.88 -0.98 4.35
CA ILE A 72 -4.04 -1.85 4.49
C ILE A 72 -5.07 -1.18 5.42
N ASP A 73 -6.28 -1.03 4.91
CA ASP A 73 -7.45 -0.52 5.64
C ASP A 73 -8.39 -1.70 5.96
N ILE A 74 -8.53 -1.99 7.25
CA ILE A 74 -9.33 -3.11 7.75
C ILE A 74 -10.59 -2.54 8.38
N ARG A 75 -11.74 -2.92 7.81
CA ARG A 75 -13.06 -2.43 8.25
C ARG A 75 -14.01 -3.53 8.70
N SER A 76 -13.61 -4.80 8.58
CA SER A 76 -14.46 -5.93 8.96
C SER A 76 -14.29 -6.30 10.43
N LYS A 77 -15.42 -6.45 11.13
CA LYS A 77 -15.47 -6.95 12.52
C LYS A 77 -14.93 -8.37 12.64
N LEU A 78 -14.95 -9.14 11.54
CA LEU A 78 -14.43 -10.52 11.51
C LEU A 78 -12.91 -10.58 11.75
N LEU A 79 -12.19 -9.48 11.50
CA LEU A 79 -10.75 -9.39 11.70
C LEU A 79 -10.34 -8.81 13.06
N GLU A 80 -11.30 -8.36 13.88
CA GLU A 80 -11.02 -7.85 15.23
C GLU A 80 -10.22 -8.82 16.12
N PRO A 81 -10.53 -10.15 16.15
CA PRO A 81 -9.75 -11.10 16.94
C PRO A 81 -8.28 -11.19 16.52
N TYR A 82 -7.98 -10.86 15.25
CA TYR A 82 -6.65 -10.97 14.64
C TYR A 82 -5.87 -9.64 14.67
N ALA A 83 -6.44 -8.57 15.25
CA ALA A 83 -5.87 -7.22 15.21
C ALA A 83 -4.41 -7.15 15.70
N LYS A 84 -4.07 -7.94 16.74
CA LYS A 84 -2.69 -8.00 17.26
C LYS A 84 -1.70 -8.59 16.26
N GLN A 85 -2.07 -9.68 15.59
CA GLN A 85 -1.22 -10.34 14.60
C GLN A 85 -1.04 -9.45 13.37
N ILE A 86 -2.12 -8.79 12.94
CA ILE A 86 -2.07 -7.81 11.84
C ILE A 86 -1.15 -6.64 12.19
N ALA A 87 -1.27 -6.07 13.39
CA ALA A 87 -0.40 -4.97 13.82
C ALA A 87 1.07 -5.40 13.89
N GLN A 88 1.34 -6.62 14.35
CA GLN A 88 2.69 -7.18 14.36
C GLN A 88 3.24 -7.38 12.95
N ALA A 89 2.45 -7.91 12.02
CA ALA A 89 2.82 -8.06 10.62
C ALA A 89 3.09 -6.70 9.95
N LYS A 90 2.27 -5.68 10.23
CA LYS A 90 2.52 -4.31 9.76
C LYS A 90 3.84 -3.77 10.27
N LYS A 91 4.16 -3.99 11.55
CA LYS A 91 5.44 -3.58 12.14
C LYS A 91 6.63 -4.29 11.49
N GLN A 92 6.49 -5.58 11.16
CA GLN A 92 7.53 -6.32 10.43
C GLN A 92 7.70 -5.78 9.00
N ALA A 93 6.60 -5.46 8.30
CA ALA A 93 6.64 -4.90 6.96
C ALA A 93 7.32 -3.51 6.92
N LEU A 94 7.19 -2.69 7.97
CA LEU A 94 7.93 -1.43 8.10
C LEU A 94 9.45 -1.61 8.19
N GLN A 95 9.92 -2.79 8.59
CA GLN A 95 11.35 -3.08 8.69
C GLN A 95 11.95 -3.59 7.38
N VAL A 96 11.10 -3.96 6.42
CA VAL A 96 11.52 -4.27 5.07
C VAL A 96 11.80 -2.95 4.37
N LYS A 97 13.08 -2.58 4.27
CA LYS A 97 13.49 -1.48 3.41
C LYS A 97 13.12 -1.87 1.98
N GLY A 98 12.44 -0.95 1.29
CA GLY A 98 12.25 -1.02 -0.16
C GLY A 98 13.59 -1.02 -0.89
#